data_AF-A0A8K1DBW3-F1
#
_entry.id   AF-A0A8K1DBW3-F1
#
_cell.length_a   1.000
_cell.length_b   1.000
_cell.length_c   1.000
_cell.angle_alpha   90.00
_cell.angle_beta   90.00
_cell.angle_gamma   90.00
#
_symmetry.space_group_name_H-M   'P 1'
#
loop_
_entity.id
_entity.type
_entity.pdbx_description
1 polymer ?
#
loop_
_entity_poly.entity_id
_entity_poly.type
_entity_poly.pdbx_seq_one_letter_code
_entity_poly.pdbx_strand_id
1 'polypeptide(L)'
;MNGEIKKQLLKLVIETKMPWVRFLPLALARIRTRPMGDIQLSPFELMFGIPYPYNSHPSGEVEISDVYLKQYVARILSVVKSVRQEAQLAQTLPLDFVVHNIQPGDWVLVKEWKEAPLVAKWRGPFQVLLTTETAVKVADHKWTHHTQVKVSEAPEIWTSQVEEKDGKL
;
A
#
# COMPACT_ATOMS: atom_id res chain seq x y z
N MET A 1 -5.79 6.25 -4.44
CA MET A 1 -7.07 6.42 -3.71
C MET A 1 -7.38 7.87 -3.32
N ASN A 2 -6.52 8.57 -2.58
CA ASN A 2 -6.80 9.95 -2.14
C ASN A 2 -7.12 10.93 -3.28
N GLY A 3 -6.49 10.76 -4.45
CA GLY A 3 -6.83 11.54 -5.64
C GLY A 3 -8.28 11.38 -6.09
N GLU A 4 -8.84 10.17 -6.02
CA GLU A 4 -10.22 9.91 -6.45
C GLU A 4 -11.24 10.47 -5.46
N ILE A 5 -10.95 10.37 -4.16
CA ILE A 5 -11.75 11.00 -3.10
C ILE A 5 -11.84 12.51 -3.32
N LYS A 6 -10.71 13.17 -3.58
CA LYS A 6 -10.66 14.61 -3.87
C LYS A 6 -11.46 14.96 -5.13
N LYS A 7 -11.35 14.18 -6.21
CA LYS A 7 -12.11 14.40 -7.45
C LYS A 7 -13.63 14.32 -7.23
N GLN A 8 -14.10 13.28 -6.54
CA GLN A 8 -15.53 13.11 -6.25
C GLN A 8 -16.08 14.22 -5.35
N LEU A 9 -15.34 14.58 -4.30
CA LEU A 9 -15.70 15.68 -3.42
C LEU A 9 -15.72 17.02 -4.16
N LEU A 10 -14.70 17.30 -4.97
CA LEU A 10 -14.61 18.52 -5.76
C LEU A 10 -15.85 18.67 -6.66
N LYS A 11 -16.22 17.61 -7.38
CA LYS A 11 -17.42 17.61 -8.23
C LYS A 11 -18.69 17.93 -7.44
N LEU A 12 -18.90 17.26 -6.31
CA LEU A 12 -20.08 17.45 -5.46
C LEU A 12 -20.14 18.86 -4.85
N VAL A 13 -19.01 19.39 -4.41
CA VAL A 13 -18.91 20.75 -3.83
C VAL A 13 -19.20 21.82 -4.89
N ILE A 14 -18.69 21.66 -6.12
CA ILE A 14 -18.95 22.59 -7.23
C ILE A 14 -20.45 22.60 -7.59
N GLU A 15 -21.07 21.42 -7.70
CA GLU A 15 -22.48 21.28 -8.11
C GLU A 15 -23.46 21.84 -7.07
N THR A 16 -23.15 21.71 -5.78
CA THR A 16 -24.10 21.99 -4.69
C THR A 16 -23.76 23.21 -3.85
N LYS A 17 -22.54 23.75 -3.99
CA LYS A 17 -22.00 24.87 -3.18
C LYS A 17 -22.06 24.65 -1.67
N MET A 18 -22.05 23.39 -1.23
CA MET A 18 -22.06 22.99 0.20
C MET A 18 -20.67 22.49 0.67
N PRO A 19 -20.39 22.49 1.99
CA PRO A 19 -19.11 22.03 2.50
C PRO A 19 -18.89 20.53 2.24
N TRP A 20 -17.65 20.16 1.91
CA TRP A 20 -17.27 18.79 1.53
C TRP A 20 -17.59 17.72 2.59
N VAL A 21 -17.65 18.10 3.87
CA VAL A 21 -17.92 17.18 4.99
C VAL A 21 -19.27 16.47 4.82
N ARG A 22 -20.30 17.18 4.33
CA ARG A 22 -21.63 16.60 4.08
C ARG A 22 -21.62 15.58 2.93
N PHE A 23 -20.67 15.71 2.00
CA PHE A 23 -20.55 14.84 0.84
C PHE A 23 -19.57 13.69 1.03
N LEU A 24 -18.84 13.64 2.13
CA LEU A 24 -17.91 12.55 2.39
C LEU A 24 -18.59 11.17 2.33
N PRO A 25 -19.77 10.94 2.96
CA PRO A 25 -20.45 9.65 2.85
C PRO A 25 -20.83 9.31 1.41
N LEU A 26 -21.33 10.29 0.65
CA LEU A 26 -21.76 10.10 -0.74
C LEU A 26 -20.57 9.85 -1.67
N ALA A 27 -19.47 10.57 -1.50
CA ALA A 27 -18.25 10.39 -2.29
C ALA A 27 -17.65 9.01 -2.03
N LEU A 28 -17.60 8.56 -0.78
CA LEU A 28 -17.14 7.23 -0.43
C LEU A 28 -18.08 6.14 -0.97
N ALA A 29 -19.40 6.35 -0.90
CA ALA A 29 -20.36 5.43 -1.51
C ALA A 29 -20.11 5.28 -3.01
N ARG A 30 -20.02 6.39 -3.76
CA ARG A 30 -19.71 6.36 -5.20
C ARG A 30 -18.41 5.64 -5.54
N ILE A 31 -17.36 5.81 -4.72
CA ILE A 31 -16.08 5.11 -4.93
C ILE A 31 -16.22 3.61 -4.69
N ARG A 32 -16.97 3.20 -3.67
CA ARG A 32 -17.17 1.79 -3.31
C ARG A 32 -18.07 1.04 -4.28
N THR A 33 -18.99 1.72 -4.95
CA THR A 33 -19.95 1.12 -5.89
C THR A 33 -19.53 1.21 -7.34
N ARG A 34 -18.40 1.87 -7.63
CA ARG A 34 -17.90 2.00 -9.00
C ARG A 34 -17.12 0.74 -9.37
N PRO A 35 -17.45 0.08 -10.50
CA PRO A 35 -16.67 -1.06 -10.97
C PRO A 35 -15.25 -0.63 -11.35
N MET A 36 -14.26 -1.45 -10.96
CA MET A 36 -12.86 -1.28 -11.33
C MET A 36 -12.64 -1.80 -12.75
N GLY A 37 -11.85 -1.10 -13.57
CA GLY A 37 -11.76 -1.30 -15.02
C GLY A 37 -11.67 -2.76 -15.47
N ASP A 38 -10.62 -3.47 -15.06
CA ASP A 38 -10.31 -4.80 -15.61
C ASP A 38 -11.17 -5.92 -15.00
N ILE A 39 -11.58 -5.76 -13.74
CA ILE A 39 -12.36 -6.76 -13.00
C ILE A 39 -13.86 -6.58 -13.23
N GLN A 40 -14.28 -5.37 -13.63
CA GLN A 40 -15.69 -4.93 -13.66
C GLN A 40 -16.46 -5.11 -12.33
N LEU A 41 -15.77 -5.47 -11.25
CA LEU A 41 -16.32 -5.57 -9.90
C LEU A 41 -16.01 -4.31 -9.10
N SER A 42 -16.99 -3.87 -8.31
CA SER A 42 -16.81 -2.76 -7.38
C SER A 42 -16.15 -3.22 -6.08
N PRO A 43 -15.46 -2.33 -5.34
CA PRO A 43 -14.92 -2.65 -4.01
C PRO A 43 -15.96 -3.21 -3.03
N PHE A 44 -17.22 -2.76 -3.12
CA PHE A 44 -18.32 -3.29 -2.33
C PHE A 44 -18.60 -4.76 -2.68
N GLU A 45 -18.73 -5.06 -3.97
CA GLU A 45 -18.99 -6.43 -4.47
C GLU A 45 -17.83 -7.37 -4.12
N LEU A 46 -16.59 -6.90 -4.19
CA LEU A 46 -15.41 -7.65 -3.78
C LEU A 46 -15.43 -8.02 -2.28
N MET A 47 -15.89 -7.09 -1.44
CA MET A 47 -15.89 -7.28 0.02
C MET A 47 -17.06 -8.14 0.50
N PHE A 48 -18.24 -7.95 -0.08
CA PHE A 48 -19.47 -8.60 0.40
C PHE A 48 -19.97 -9.72 -0.50
N GLY A 49 -19.44 -9.86 -1.71
CA GLY A 49 -19.85 -10.89 -2.67
C GLY A 49 -21.27 -10.71 -3.22
N ILE A 50 -21.86 -9.52 -3.06
CA ILE A 50 -23.23 -9.19 -3.47
C ILE A 50 -23.25 -7.86 -4.22
N PRO A 51 -24.17 -7.68 -5.19
CA PRO A 51 -24.33 -6.42 -5.92
C PRO A 51 -24.75 -5.30 -4.98
N TYR A 52 -24.31 -4.07 -5.26
CA TYR A 52 -24.74 -2.92 -4.48
C TYR A 52 -26.26 -2.67 -4.69
N PRO A 53 -27.07 -2.56 -3.62
CA PRO A 53 -28.49 -2.35 -3.74
C PRO A 53 -28.77 -0.90 -4.16
N TYR A 54 -28.70 -0.61 -5.46
CA TYR A 54 -28.95 0.73 -5.96
C TYR A 54 -30.40 1.15 -5.72
N ASN A 55 -31.37 0.23 -5.82
CA ASN A 55 -32.82 0.42 -5.54
C ASN A 55 -33.62 -0.91 -5.38
N SER A 56 -32.98 -2.04 -5.06
CA SER A 56 -33.68 -3.33 -4.95
C SER A 56 -34.41 -3.42 -3.60
N HIS A 57 -35.63 -2.89 -3.53
CA HIS A 57 -36.58 -3.36 -2.53
C HIS A 57 -36.89 -4.83 -2.83
N PRO A 58 -36.80 -5.75 -1.87
CA PRO A 58 -37.41 -7.07 -2.05
C PRO A 58 -38.93 -6.84 -2.11
N SER A 59 -39.46 -6.64 -3.31
CA SER A 59 -40.89 -6.61 -3.55
C SER A 59 -41.40 -8.04 -3.54
N GLY A 60 -41.90 -8.47 -2.38
CA GLY A 60 -42.64 -9.73 -2.22
C GLY A 60 -42.20 -10.49 -0.97
N GLU A 61 -43.16 -10.78 -0.08
CA GLU A 61 -43.03 -11.85 0.90
C GLU A 61 -42.93 -13.17 0.12
N VAL A 62 -41.71 -13.66 -0.05
CA VAL A 62 -41.46 -14.97 -0.64
C VAL A 62 -41.52 -15.98 0.50
N GLU A 63 -42.45 -16.93 0.46
CA GLU A 63 -42.41 -18.10 1.33
C GLU A 63 -41.21 -18.95 0.93
N ILE A 64 -40.17 -18.94 1.77
CA ILE A 64 -38.90 -19.60 1.51
C ILE A 64 -39.01 -21.07 1.96
N SER A 65 -39.16 -21.98 1.00
CA SER A 65 -38.97 -23.42 1.24
C SER A 65 -37.49 -23.75 1.48
N ASP A 66 -37.19 -24.68 2.39
CA ASP A 66 -35.82 -25.15 2.70
C ASP A 66 -35.04 -25.64 1.47
N VAL A 67 -35.73 -26.23 0.48
CA VAL A 67 -35.11 -26.69 -0.77
C VAL A 67 -34.65 -25.49 -1.61
N TYR A 68 -35.47 -24.45 -1.65
CA TYR A 68 -35.17 -23.21 -2.37
C TYR A 68 -34.02 -22.45 -1.70
N LEU A 69 -34.01 -22.42 -0.35
CA LEU A 69 -32.91 -21.83 0.41
C LEU A 69 -31.58 -22.54 0.14
N LYS A 70 -31.57 -23.88 0.14
CA LYS A 70 -30.36 -24.67 -0.17
C LYS A 70 -29.83 -24.40 -1.57
N GLN A 71 -30.70 -24.36 -2.58
CA GLN A 71 -30.31 -24.03 -3.95
C GLN A 71 -29.81 -22.59 -4.09
N TYR A 72 -30.47 -21.65 -3.42
CA TYR A 72 -30.07 -20.25 -3.40
C TYR A 72 -28.70 -20.05 -2.75
N VAL A 73 -28.46 -20.65 -1.59
CA VAL A 73 -27.16 -20.61 -0.91
C VAL A 73 -26.07 -21.26 -1.76
N ALA A 74 -26.34 -22.42 -2.40
CA ALA A 74 -25.38 -23.05 -3.30
C ALA A 74 -25.01 -22.12 -4.48
N ARG A 75 -25.99 -21.42 -5.05
CA ARG A 75 -25.76 -20.44 -6.11
C ARG A 75 -24.94 -19.24 -5.63
N ILE A 76 -25.24 -18.67 -4.46
CA ILE A 76 -24.43 -17.60 -3.87
C ILE A 76 -22.99 -18.06 -3.69
N LEU A 77 -22.77 -19.24 -3.10
CA LEU A 77 -21.43 -19.77 -2.87
C LEU A 77 -20.65 -19.94 -4.19
N SER A 78 -21.31 -20.37 -5.27
CA SER A 78 -20.67 -20.46 -6.59
C SER A 78 -20.27 -19.08 -7.14
N VAL A 79 -21.12 -18.07 -7.00
CA VAL A 79 -20.86 -16.70 -7.47
C VAL A 79 -19.75 -16.04 -6.64
N VAL A 80 -19.78 -16.21 -5.32
CA VAL A 80 -18.71 -15.71 -4.44
C VAL A 80 -17.37 -16.35 -4.79
N LYS A 81 -17.36 -17.64 -5.14
CA LYS A 81 -16.14 -18.34 -5.56
C LYS A 81 -15.59 -17.77 -6.87
N SER A 82 -16.42 -17.51 -7.89
CA SER A 82 -15.97 -16.94 -9.15
C SER A 82 -15.46 -15.51 -8.98
N VAL A 83 -16.20 -14.68 -8.24
CA VAL A 83 -15.81 -13.30 -7.90
C VAL A 83 -14.45 -13.25 -7.19
N ARG A 84 -14.20 -14.16 -6.24
CA ARG A 84 -12.91 -14.24 -5.54
C ARG A 84 -11.76 -14.66 -6.46
N GLN A 85 -12.00 -15.52 -7.44
CA GLN A 85 -10.98 -15.90 -8.41
C GLN A 85 -10.58 -14.72 -9.29
N GLU A 86 -11.56 -13.97 -9.81
CA GLU A 86 -11.31 -12.76 -10.58
C GLU A 86 -10.61 -11.68 -9.75
N ALA A 87 -11.01 -11.53 -8.48
CA ALA A 87 -10.38 -10.63 -7.54
C ALA A 87 -8.88 -10.93 -7.32
N GLN A 88 -8.52 -12.21 -7.21
CA GLN A 88 -7.13 -12.63 -7.02
C GLN A 88 -6.24 -12.25 -8.20
N LEU A 89 -6.74 -12.38 -9.44
CA LEU A 89 -5.99 -12.05 -10.65
C LEU A 89 -5.65 -10.55 -10.75
N ALA A 90 -6.47 -9.70 -10.14
CA ALA A 90 -6.30 -8.26 -10.22
C ALA A 90 -5.70 -7.62 -8.97
N GLN A 91 -5.38 -8.42 -7.94
CA GLN A 91 -4.50 -7.94 -6.89
C GLN A 91 -3.10 -7.73 -7.47
N THR A 92 -2.43 -6.66 -7.04
CA THR A 92 -1.05 -6.40 -7.43
C THR A 92 -0.19 -7.58 -7.00
N LEU A 93 0.30 -8.33 -7.97
CA LEU A 93 1.25 -9.41 -7.72
C LEU A 93 2.51 -8.84 -7.05
N PRO A 94 3.19 -9.64 -6.20
CA PRO A 94 4.54 -9.31 -5.78
C PRO A 94 5.41 -9.06 -7.03
N LEU A 95 6.46 -8.24 -6.90
CA LEU A 95 7.29 -7.96 -8.06
C LEU A 95 8.07 -9.24 -8.41
N ASP A 96 7.89 -9.76 -9.61
CA ASP A 96 8.61 -10.97 -10.06
C ASP A 96 10.14 -10.76 -10.23
N PHE A 97 10.64 -9.56 -10.01
CA PHE A 97 12.05 -9.22 -10.19
C PHE A 97 12.59 -8.32 -9.08
N VAL A 98 13.88 -8.48 -8.80
CA VAL A 98 14.60 -7.67 -7.83
C VAL A 98 14.87 -6.29 -8.44
N VAL A 99 14.41 -5.22 -7.77
CA VAL A 99 14.52 -3.84 -8.27
C VAL A 99 15.89 -3.22 -7.97
N HIS A 100 16.71 -3.85 -7.13
CA HIS A 100 18.04 -3.37 -6.74
C HIS A 100 19.08 -4.47 -6.55
N ASN A 101 20.34 -4.20 -6.85
CA ASN A 101 21.43 -5.17 -6.70
C ASN A 101 22.11 -5.16 -5.30
N ILE A 102 21.42 -4.69 -4.26
CA ILE A 102 21.97 -4.58 -2.90
C ILE A 102 21.92 -5.94 -2.20
N GLN A 103 23.05 -6.42 -1.68
CA GLN A 103 23.13 -7.69 -0.97
C GLN A 103 23.34 -7.49 0.54
N PRO A 104 22.93 -8.46 1.37
CA PRO A 104 23.36 -8.49 2.77
C PRO A 104 24.89 -8.42 2.89
N GLY A 105 25.38 -7.53 3.75
CA GLY A 105 26.80 -7.23 3.92
C GLY A 105 27.26 -5.94 3.24
N ASP A 106 26.53 -5.44 2.24
CA ASP A 106 26.84 -4.16 1.58
C ASP A 106 26.69 -2.98 2.55
N TRP A 107 27.43 -1.92 2.29
CA TRP A 107 27.31 -0.66 3.03
C TRP A 107 26.41 0.31 2.26
N VAL A 108 25.47 0.93 2.97
CA VAL A 108 24.50 1.83 2.37
C VAL A 108 24.23 3.07 3.20
N LEU A 109 24.00 4.18 2.51
CA LEU A 109 23.50 5.44 3.05
C LEU A 109 21.97 5.45 3.02
N VAL A 110 21.36 5.80 4.14
CA VAL A 110 19.89 5.91 4.25
C VAL A 110 19.48 7.38 4.22
N LYS A 111 18.50 7.71 3.38
CA LYS A 111 17.94 9.05 3.27
C LYS A 111 17.05 9.39 4.47
N GLU A 112 17.34 10.49 5.15
CA GLU A 112 16.48 11.05 6.18
C GLU A 112 15.52 12.11 5.62
N TRP A 113 14.30 12.11 6.14
CA TRP A 113 13.28 13.13 5.90
C TRP A 113 13.37 14.22 6.97
N LYS A 114 14.48 14.95 7.01
CA LYS A 114 14.59 16.18 7.80
C LYS A 114 14.50 17.38 6.87
N GLU A 115 13.52 18.25 7.11
CA GLU A 115 13.31 19.50 6.35
C GLU A 115 14.10 20.69 6.93
N ALA A 116 15.11 20.41 7.76
CA ALA A 116 15.98 21.45 8.29
C ALA A 116 16.93 21.97 7.19
N PRO A 117 17.09 23.30 7.05
CA PRO A 117 18.07 23.88 6.12
C PRO A 117 19.47 23.37 6.44
N LEU A 118 20.25 23.04 5.39
CA LEU A 118 21.68 22.73 5.46
C LEU A 118 22.09 21.49 6.29
N VAL A 119 21.16 20.56 6.57
CA VAL A 119 21.49 19.27 7.20
C VAL A 119 21.75 18.20 6.14
N ALA A 120 22.76 17.34 6.37
CA ALA A 120 23.04 16.19 5.53
C ALA A 120 21.79 15.29 5.42
N LYS A 121 21.32 15.06 4.18
CA LYS A 121 20.12 14.26 3.91
C LYS A 121 20.36 12.76 3.97
N TRP A 122 21.62 12.33 3.97
CA TRP A 122 22.04 10.94 3.97
C TRP A 122 22.75 10.66 5.28
N ARG A 123 22.37 9.58 5.97
CA ARG A 123 23.02 9.14 7.20
C ARG A 123 23.80 7.86 6.97
N GLY A 124 25.01 7.87 7.55
CA GLY A 124 25.90 6.74 7.80
C GLY A 124 26.34 5.99 6.54
N PRO A 125 27.43 5.26 6.58
CA PRO A 125 27.44 3.95 5.98
C PRO A 125 26.84 2.98 7.00
N PHE A 126 25.75 2.31 6.62
CA PHE A 126 25.13 1.28 7.41
C PHE A 126 25.28 -0.07 6.72
N GLN A 127 25.60 -1.12 7.48
CA GLN A 127 25.65 -2.45 6.90
C GLN A 127 24.25 -3.03 6.72
N VAL A 128 23.98 -3.56 5.53
CA VAL A 128 22.74 -4.25 5.20
C VAL A 128 22.70 -5.61 5.84
N LEU A 129 21.63 -5.92 6.58
CA LEU A 129 21.42 -7.23 7.18
C LEU A 129 20.49 -8.11 6.35
N LEU A 130 19.41 -7.53 5.82
CA LEU A 130 18.42 -8.25 5.04
C LEU A 130 17.96 -7.43 3.85
N THR A 131 17.56 -8.14 2.81
CA THR A 131 17.15 -7.56 1.53
C THR A 131 15.87 -8.27 1.06
N THR A 132 14.91 -7.49 0.54
CA THR A 132 13.73 -7.98 -0.19
C THR A 132 13.77 -7.46 -1.62
N GLU A 133 12.78 -7.75 -2.46
CA GLU A 133 12.75 -7.29 -3.86
C GLU A 133 12.80 -5.76 -4.01
N THR A 134 12.28 -5.01 -3.04
CA THR A 134 12.10 -3.54 -3.10
C THR A 134 12.66 -2.77 -1.91
N ALA A 135 12.98 -3.45 -0.81
CA ALA A 135 13.36 -2.81 0.45
C ALA A 135 14.54 -3.51 1.12
N VAL A 136 15.28 -2.72 1.88
CA VAL A 136 16.50 -3.12 2.58
C VAL A 136 16.30 -2.90 4.08
N LYS A 137 16.87 -3.78 4.90
CA LYS A 137 16.91 -3.64 6.35
C LYS A 137 18.35 -3.55 6.84
N VAL A 138 18.59 -2.52 7.63
CA VAL A 138 19.84 -2.20 8.30
C VAL A 138 19.67 -2.48 9.80
N ALA A 139 20.75 -2.80 10.52
CA ALA A 139 20.74 -3.17 11.94
C ALA A 139 19.81 -2.31 12.83
N ASP A 140 20.01 -0.99 12.81
CA ASP A 140 19.29 -0.06 13.70
C ASP A 140 18.14 0.68 13.00
N HIS A 141 17.77 0.30 11.77
CA HIS A 141 16.74 0.99 10.99
C HIS A 141 15.58 0.07 10.60
N LYS A 142 14.40 0.70 10.43
CA LYS A 142 13.22 0.05 9.85
C LYS A 142 13.51 -0.30 8.38
N TRP A 143 12.68 -1.16 7.81
CA TRP A 143 12.70 -1.42 6.37
C TRP A 143 12.63 -0.11 5.58
N THR A 144 13.62 0.11 4.70
CA THR A 144 13.70 1.29 3.82
C THR A 144 13.56 0.85 2.37
N HIS A 145 12.71 1.54 1.63
CA HIS A 145 12.58 1.29 0.20
C HIS A 145 13.87 1.65 -0.53
N HIS A 146 14.26 0.88 -1.54
CA HIS A 146 15.54 1.03 -2.24
C HIS A 146 15.79 2.43 -2.82
N THR A 147 14.72 3.16 -3.18
CA THR A 147 14.82 4.55 -3.68
C THR A 147 15.32 5.55 -2.63
N GLN A 148 15.30 5.15 -1.35
CA GLN A 148 15.79 5.94 -0.22
C GLN A 148 17.17 5.47 0.26
N VAL A 149 17.82 4.59 -0.51
CA VAL A 149 19.08 3.95 -0.17
C VAL A 149 20.10 4.19 -1.27
N LYS A 150 21.38 4.41 -0.90
CA LYS A 150 22.50 4.49 -1.83
C LYS A 150 23.62 3.58 -1.36
N VAL A 151 24.24 2.84 -2.27
CA VAL A 151 25.44 2.04 -1.95
C VAL A 151 26.59 2.99 -1.59
N SER A 152 27.36 2.61 -0.58
CA SER A 152 28.50 3.32 -0.03
C SER A 152 29.66 2.35 0.12
N GLU A 153 30.88 2.89 0.18
CA GLU A 153 32.04 2.15 0.65
C GLU A 153 31.95 1.90 2.16
N ALA A 154 32.65 0.88 2.64
CA ALA A 154 32.77 0.58 4.06
C ALA A 154 33.41 1.77 4.80
N PRO A 155 32.97 2.11 6.02
CA PRO A 155 33.61 3.15 6.80
C PRO A 155 35.08 2.76 7.06
N GLU A 156 36.01 3.61 6.62
CA GLU A 156 37.41 3.50 7.02
C GLU A 156 37.50 3.70 8.55
N ILE A 157 37.78 2.62 9.27
CA ILE A 157 38.06 2.68 10.70
C ILE A 157 39.45 3.33 10.82
N TRP A 158 39.49 4.65 11.03
CA TRP A 158 40.72 5.32 11.43
C TRP A 158 41.09 4.86 12.84
N THR A 159 41.86 3.78 12.94
CA THR A 159 42.62 3.49 14.16
C THR A 159 43.68 4.57 14.28
N SER A 160 43.38 5.63 15.03
CA SER A 160 44.38 6.62 15.41
C SER A 160 45.47 5.91 16.21
N GLN A 161 46.59 5.59 15.55
CA GLN A 161 47.83 5.30 16.25
C GLN A 161 48.30 6.62 16.86
N VAL A 162 48.12 6.75 18.17
CA VAL A 162 48.74 7.82 18.94
C VAL A 162 50.22 7.47 19.03
N GLU A 163 51.05 8.02 18.13
CA GLU A 163 52.49 8.10 18.36
C GLU A 163 52.73 9.10 19.50
N GLU A 164 53.02 8.55 20.67
CA GLU A 164 53.55 9.26 21.83
C GLU A 164 54.99 9.72 21.49
N LYS A 165 55.12 10.96 21.01
CA LYS A 165 56.44 11.60 20.90
C LYS A 165 56.89 12.08 22.27
N ASP A 166 57.77 11.29 22.86
CA ASP A 166 58.61 11.63 24.01
C ASP A 166 59.24 13.02 23.86
N GLY A 167 58.91 13.91 24.79
CA GLY A 167 59.63 15.16 25.00
C GLY A 167 60.92 14.90 25.78
N LYS A 168 62.06 15.33 25.24
CA LYS A 168 63.30 15.53 26.00
C LYS A 168 63.82 16.94 25.78
N LEU A 169 63.79 17.67 26.91
CA LEU A 169 64.68 18.72 27.43
C LEU A 169 65.32 19.71 26.44
#